data_AF-A0ABD3FD71-F1
#
_entry.id   AF-A0ABD3FD71-F1
#
_cell.length_a   1.000
_cell.length_b   1.000
_cell.length_c   1.000
_cell.angle_alpha   90.00
_cell.angle_beta   90.00
_cell.angle_gamma   90.00
#
_symmetry.space_group_name_H-M   'P 1'
#
loop_
_entity.id
_entity.type
_entity.pdbx_description
1 polymer ?
#
loop_
_entity_poly.entity_id
_entity_poly.type
_entity_poly.pdbx_seq_one_letter_code
_entity_poly.pdbx_strand_id
1 'polypeptide(L)'
;MLRDDEERHRQHRLTLFQRLFMILLLLICLTSDYFLFQHVYLLDYKLLRHFVDSAAHGSVAFCCWAIFLLQTEKYSESTDSICSSWCLLKKCFFNGITASLLDVDHFIAAGALSLTGATHLKGRPFGHAVTFIIVVALLVSRFSRKIQARKRRYRVCFIVVAWFSHQLRDGMRRGLWFWPFGSTPPINYFLYLIMEESLPFVMAKWWSKAAALTEMEKLEMALKRAAEESEEESGEDANSCDEEEGARLIISTDTKERPSSPRRPRRKHSDVTLVV
;
A
#
# COMPACT_ATOMS: atom_id res chain seq x y z
N MET A 1 -19.86 5.49 33.96
CA MET A 1 -20.30 6.86 33.61
C MET A 1 -19.26 7.57 32.74
N LEU A 2 -18.12 8.05 33.25
CA LEU A 2 -17.09 8.70 32.41
C LEU A 2 -16.57 7.85 31.24
N ARG A 3 -16.29 6.56 31.48
CA ARG A 3 -15.85 5.61 30.43
C ARG A 3 -16.92 5.34 29.37
N ASP A 4 -18.20 5.39 29.75
CA ASP A 4 -19.31 5.15 28.83
C ASP A 4 -19.56 6.37 27.92
N ASP A 5 -19.31 7.57 28.45
CA ASP A 5 -19.42 8.82 27.69
C ASP A 5 -18.30 8.97 26.65
N GLU A 6 -17.07 8.61 27.02
CA GLU A 6 -15.91 8.60 26.11
C GLU A 6 -16.11 7.60 24.95
N GLU A 7 -16.57 6.38 25.27
CA GLU A 7 -16.83 5.37 24.24
C GLU A 7 -17.95 5.80 23.28
N ARG A 8 -19.02 6.41 23.82
CA ARG A 8 -20.10 6.96 23.00
C ARG A 8 -19.61 8.08 22.09
N HIS A 9 -18.76 8.98 22.59
CA HIS A 9 -18.17 10.06 21.78
C HIS A 9 -17.27 9.50 20.68
N ARG A 10 -16.45 8.48 20.99
CA ARG A 10 -15.62 7.76 20.02
C ARG A 10 -16.47 7.14 18.91
N GLN A 11 -17.50 6.38 19.26
CA GLN A 11 -18.40 5.74 18.29
C GLN A 11 -19.15 6.76 17.41
N HIS A 12 -19.55 7.88 18.00
CA HIS A 12 -20.19 8.97 17.27
C HIS A 12 -19.23 9.57 16.23
N ARG A 13 -17.99 9.88 16.61
CA ARG A 13 -16.96 10.38 15.70
C ARG A 13 -16.65 9.40 14.57
N LEU A 14 -16.47 8.11 14.87
CA LEU A 14 -16.23 7.07 13.87
C LEU A 14 -17.40 6.99 12.87
N THR A 15 -18.63 7.06 13.36
CA THR A 15 -19.82 7.04 12.50
C THR A 15 -19.94 8.28 11.63
N LEU A 16 -19.60 9.45 12.16
CA LEU A 16 -19.57 10.70 11.40
C LEU A 16 -18.54 10.62 10.28
N PHE A 17 -17.28 10.24 10.58
CA PHE A 17 -16.24 10.08 9.56
C PHE A 17 -16.63 9.05 8.50
N GLN A 18 -17.22 7.93 8.92
CA GLN A 18 -17.66 6.90 7.99
C GLN A 18 -18.71 7.46 7.02
N ARG A 19 -19.71 8.19 7.51
CA ARG A 19 -20.73 8.84 6.66
C ARG A 19 -20.11 9.86 5.70
N LEU A 20 -19.11 10.62 6.15
CA LEU A 20 -18.39 11.55 5.27
C LEU A 20 -17.69 10.81 4.12
N PHE A 21 -17.01 9.69 4.40
CA PHE A 21 -16.37 8.89 3.37
C PHE A 21 -17.37 8.21 2.42
N MET A 22 -18.53 7.77 2.92
CA MET A 22 -19.62 7.23 2.10
C MET A 22 -20.15 8.29 1.11
N ILE A 23 -20.40 9.50 1.59
CA ILE A 23 -20.83 10.61 0.72
C ILE A 23 -19.73 10.96 -0.29
N LEU A 24 -18.48 11.03 0.16
CA LEU A 24 -17.34 11.32 -0.70
C LEU A 24 -17.16 10.26 -1.79
N LEU A 25 -17.30 8.97 -1.45
CA LEU A 25 -17.24 7.85 -2.39
C LEU A 25 -18.28 8.03 -3.50
N LEU A 26 -19.55 8.28 -3.14
CA LEU A 26 -20.60 8.51 -4.12
C LEU A 26 -20.33 9.73 -5.00
N LEU A 27 -19.87 10.84 -4.41
CA LEU A 27 -19.52 12.04 -5.18
C LEU A 27 -18.38 11.76 -6.18
N ILE A 28 -17.34 11.03 -5.78
CA ILE A 28 -16.26 10.63 -6.68
C ILE A 28 -16.80 9.77 -7.82
N CYS A 29 -17.62 8.76 -7.53
CA CYS A 29 -18.20 7.89 -8.56
C CYS A 29 -19.02 8.72 -9.56
N LEU A 30 -20.00 9.51 -9.07
CA LEU A 30 -20.87 10.32 -9.92
C LEU A 30 -20.10 11.33 -10.77
N THR A 31 -19.15 12.08 -10.17
CA THR A 31 -18.42 13.14 -10.87
C THR A 31 -17.41 12.59 -11.88
N SER A 32 -16.65 11.56 -11.49
CA SER A 32 -15.66 10.94 -12.40
C SER A 32 -16.34 10.22 -13.55
N ASP A 33 -17.43 9.48 -13.29
CA ASP A 33 -18.17 8.77 -14.33
C ASP A 33 -18.86 9.76 -15.28
N TYR A 34 -19.47 10.82 -14.74
CA TYR A 34 -20.05 11.87 -15.56
C TYR A 34 -19.01 12.53 -16.46
N PHE A 35 -17.83 12.87 -15.92
CA PHE A 35 -16.73 13.45 -16.69
C PHE A 35 -16.25 12.50 -17.79
N LEU A 36 -16.04 11.23 -17.47
CA LEU A 36 -15.54 10.22 -18.41
C LEU A 36 -16.59 9.78 -19.44
N PHE A 37 -17.87 10.03 -19.17
CA PHE A 37 -18.97 9.84 -20.13
C PHE A 37 -18.98 10.90 -21.24
N GLN A 38 -18.35 12.06 -21.03
CA GLN A 38 -18.23 13.14 -22.03
C GLN A 38 -17.23 12.80 -23.16
N HIS A 39 -17.33 11.59 -23.72
CA HIS A 39 -16.40 11.00 -24.68
C HIS A 39 -16.14 11.89 -25.90
N VAL A 40 -17.14 12.66 -26.34
CA VAL A 40 -17.06 13.52 -27.51
C VAL A 40 -16.04 14.65 -27.34
N TYR A 41 -15.94 15.23 -26.14
CA TYR A 41 -15.03 16.36 -25.87
C TYR A 41 -13.63 15.91 -25.45
N LEU A 42 -13.45 14.65 -25.07
CA LEU A 42 -12.20 14.09 -24.58
C LEU A 42 -11.42 13.27 -25.63
N LEU A 43 -11.87 13.26 -26.89
CA LEU A 43 -11.22 12.51 -27.98
C LEU A 43 -9.76 12.93 -28.20
N ASP A 44 -9.48 14.22 -28.12
CA ASP A 44 -8.15 14.79 -28.33
C ASP A 44 -7.24 14.66 -27.10
N TYR A 45 -7.83 14.41 -25.92
CA TYR A 45 -7.13 14.36 -24.63
C TYR A 45 -7.10 12.95 -24.03
N LYS A 46 -6.68 11.95 -24.82
CA LYS A 46 -6.60 10.55 -24.39
C LYS A 46 -5.79 10.35 -23.10
N LEU A 47 -4.65 11.03 -22.97
CA LEU A 47 -3.79 10.92 -21.79
C LEU A 47 -4.49 11.43 -20.52
N LEU A 48 -5.13 12.60 -20.61
CA LEU A 48 -5.92 13.16 -19.51
C LEU A 48 -7.04 12.20 -19.12
N ARG A 49 -7.72 11.60 -20.09
CA ARG A 49 -8.78 10.63 -19.83
C ARG A 49 -8.26 9.42 -19.05
N HIS A 50 -7.15 8.81 -19.46
CA HIS A 50 -6.56 7.67 -18.73
C HIS A 50 -6.08 8.07 -17.33
N PHE A 51 -5.52 9.26 -17.18
CA PHE A 51 -5.12 9.78 -15.88
C PHE A 51 -6.34 9.97 -14.95
N VAL A 52 -7.42 10.56 -15.44
CA VAL A 52 -8.65 10.76 -14.66
C VAL A 52 -9.32 9.42 -14.33
N ASP A 53 -9.33 8.46 -15.25
CA ASP A 53 -9.86 7.11 -15.00
C ASP A 53 -9.07 6.43 -13.86
N SER A 54 -7.73 6.45 -13.94
CA SER A 54 -6.88 5.85 -12.92
C SER A 54 -6.94 6.57 -11.57
N ALA A 55 -7.04 7.90 -11.58
CA ALA A 55 -7.23 8.70 -10.37
C ALA A 55 -8.59 8.42 -9.71
N ALA A 56 -9.63 8.19 -10.51
CA ALA A 56 -10.95 7.80 -10.01
C ALA A 56 -10.88 6.42 -9.34
N HIS A 57 -10.25 5.42 -9.97
CA HIS A 57 -10.04 4.10 -9.35
C HIS A 57 -9.29 4.20 -8.02
N GLY A 58 -8.21 4.97 -7.98
CA GLY A 58 -7.45 5.17 -6.73
C GLY A 58 -8.25 5.87 -5.64
N SER A 59 -9.07 6.85 -6.00
CA SER A 59 -9.87 7.64 -5.06
C SER A 59 -11.08 6.86 -4.51
N VAL A 60 -11.71 6.02 -5.35
CA VAL A 60 -12.75 5.07 -4.93
C VAL A 60 -12.18 4.08 -3.93
N ALA A 61 -11.08 3.40 -4.26
CA ALA A 61 -10.44 2.44 -3.36
C ALA A 61 -9.96 3.07 -2.04
N PHE A 62 -9.43 4.30 -2.10
CA PHE A 62 -9.09 5.08 -0.91
C PHE A 62 -10.29 5.24 0.03
N CYS A 63 -11.45 5.64 -0.50
CA CYS A 63 -12.66 5.83 0.30
C CYS A 63 -13.22 4.49 0.81
N CYS A 64 -13.28 3.45 -0.02
CA CYS A 64 -13.69 2.11 0.40
C CYS A 64 -12.79 1.61 1.55
N TRP A 65 -11.48 1.80 1.45
CA TRP A 65 -10.56 1.38 2.51
C TRP A 65 -10.74 2.19 3.80
N ALA A 66 -10.99 3.50 3.70
CA ALA A 66 -11.30 4.33 4.85
C ALA A 66 -12.56 3.84 5.58
N ILE A 67 -13.63 3.54 4.84
CA ILE A 67 -14.88 2.98 5.39
C ILE A 67 -14.61 1.62 6.03
N PHE A 68 -13.84 0.74 5.38
CA PHE A 68 -13.44 -0.56 5.93
C PHE A 68 -12.71 -0.39 7.27
N LEU A 69 -11.69 0.48 7.34
CA LEU A 69 -10.93 0.71 8.56
C LEU A 69 -11.82 1.24 9.70
N LEU A 70 -12.64 2.26 9.43
CA LEU A 70 -13.58 2.81 10.41
C LEU A 70 -14.58 1.75 10.90
N GLN A 71 -15.00 0.85 10.03
CA GLN A 71 -15.87 -0.26 10.39
C GLN A 71 -15.14 -1.33 11.23
N THR A 72 -13.86 -1.60 10.94
CA THR A 72 -13.06 -2.52 11.76
C THR A 72 -12.78 -1.98 13.16
N GLU A 73 -12.61 -0.66 13.30
CA GLU A 73 -12.45 0.00 14.61
C GLU A 73 -13.69 -0.17 15.49
N LYS A 74 -14.88 -0.13 14.90
CA LYS A 74 -16.15 -0.39 15.63
C LYS A 74 -16.27 -1.82 16.13
N TYR A 75 -15.65 -2.78 15.44
CA TYR A 75 -15.61 -4.18 15.87
C TYR A 75 -14.45 -4.48 16.83
N SER A 76 -13.49 -3.56 16.99
CA SER A 76 -12.34 -3.74 17.86
C SER A 76 -12.68 -3.24 19.27
N GLU A 77 -12.68 -4.17 20.24
CA GLU A 77 -12.87 -3.86 21.66
C GLU A 77 -11.60 -3.29 22.32
N SER A 78 -10.43 -3.47 21.68
CA SER A 78 -9.13 -3.02 22.18
C SER A 78 -8.82 -1.58 21.73
N THR A 79 -8.52 -0.72 22.71
CA THR A 79 -8.06 0.67 22.61
C THR A 79 -6.64 0.81 22.02
N ASP A 80 -6.15 -0.17 21.28
CA ASP A 80 -4.92 0.01 20.51
C ASP A 80 -5.26 0.90 19.32
N SER A 81 -4.96 2.19 19.48
CA SER A 81 -5.26 3.24 18.51
C SER A 81 -4.55 2.98 17.17
N ILE A 82 -5.20 2.19 16.32
CA ILE A 82 -5.01 2.20 14.86
C ILE A 82 -5.31 3.62 14.29
N CYS A 83 -5.85 4.50 15.13
CA CYS A 83 -6.50 5.76 14.81
C CYS A 83 -5.65 7.01 15.10
N SER A 84 -4.34 6.97 14.84
CA SER A 84 -3.72 8.23 14.41
C SER A 84 -4.26 8.55 13.02
N SER A 85 -4.86 9.73 12.83
CA SER A 85 -5.42 10.18 11.54
C SER A 85 -4.41 9.99 10.41
N TRP A 86 -3.12 10.16 10.70
CA TRP A 86 -2.01 9.96 9.76
C TRP A 86 -1.82 8.49 9.34
N CYS A 87 -1.94 7.55 10.30
CA CYS A 87 -1.86 6.11 10.01
C CYS A 87 -3.02 5.65 9.13
N LEU A 88 -4.23 6.16 9.39
CA LEU A 88 -5.40 5.90 8.56
C LEU A 88 -5.19 6.42 7.14
N LEU A 89 -4.78 7.69 7.00
CA LEU A 89 -4.52 8.29 5.68
C LEU A 89 -3.46 7.53 4.88
N LYS A 90 -2.35 7.16 5.53
CA LYS A 90 -1.30 6.33 4.89
C LYS A 90 -1.86 5.01 4.36
N LYS A 91 -2.63 4.29 5.17
CA LYS A 91 -3.22 2.99 4.77
C LYS A 91 -4.19 3.16 3.60
N CYS A 92 -5.02 4.21 3.62
CA CYS A 92 -5.96 4.50 2.52
C CYS A 92 -5.21 4.91 1.25
N PHE A 93 -4.16 5.72 1.37
CA PHE A 93 -3.31 6.13 0.25
C PHE A 93 -2.64 4.93 -0.43
N PHE A 94 -2.06 4.01 0.36
CA PHE A 94 -1.50 2.76 -0.20
C PHE A 94 -2.57 1.89 -0.87
N ASN A 95 -3.80 1.85 -0.34
CA ASN A 95 -4.88 1.11 -0.98
C ASN A 95 -5.29 1.73 -2.33
N GLY A 96 -5.40 3.06 -2.38
CA GLY A 96 -5.64 3.80 -3.61
C GLY A 96 -4.55 3.58 -4.66
N ILE A 97 -3.26 3.66 -4.28
CA ILE A 97 -2.15 3.31 -5.16
C ILE A 97 -2.29 1.87 -5.67
N THR A 98 -2.62 0.92 -4.79
CA THR A 98 -2.77 -0.49 -5.17
C THR A 98 -3.87 -0.70 -6.20
N ALA A 99 -4.95 0.10 -6.15
CA ALA A 99 -6.03 0.07 -7.13
C ALA A 99 -5.61 0.70 -8.47
N SER A 100 -4.95 1.86 -8.46
CA SER A 100 -4.46 2.52 -9.68
C SER A 100 -3.33 1.74 -10.36
N LEU A 101 -2.50 1.02 -9.61
CA LEU A 101 -1.46 0.14 -10.16
C LEU A 101 -2.03 -0.99 -11.02
N LEU A 102 -3.30 -1.34 -10.84
CA LEU A 102 -3.95 -2.33 -11.68
C LEU A 102 -4.02 -1.83 -13.13
N ASP A 103 -4.22 -0.53 -13.38
CA ASP A 103 -4.20 0.07 -14.73
C ASP A 103 -2.85 -0.10 -15.44
N VAL A 104 -1.75 -0.26 -14.69
CA VAL A 104 -0.41 -0.46 -15.27
C VAL A 104 -0.33 -1.77 -16.06
N ASP A 105 -1.22 -2.73 -15.79
CA ASP A 105 -1.29 -3.98 -16.53
C ASP A 105 -1.60 -3.80 -18.03
N HIS A 106 -2.15 -2.65 -18.43
CA HIS A 106 -2.32 -2.28 -19.84
C HIS A 106 -0.97 -2.06 -20.52
N PHE A 107 0.01 -1.48 -19.84
CA PHE A 107 1.37 -1.34 -20.38
C PHE A 107 2.09 -2.70 -20.47
N ILE A 108 1.87 -3.57 -19.47
CA ILE A 108 2.44 -4.92 -19.44
C ILE A 108 1.84 -5.77 -20.57
N ALA A 109 0.51 -5.76 -20.72
CA ALA A 109 -0.20 -6.49 -21.75
C ALA A 109 0.18 -6.00 -23.16
N ALA A 110 0.48 -4.70 -23.31
CA ALA A 110 0.96 -4.14 -24.56
C ALA A 110 2.41 -4.54 -24.90
N GLY A 111 3.14 -5.17 -23.98
CA GLY A 111 4.54 -5.55 -24.16
C GLY A 111 5.49 -4.36 -24.35
N ALA A 112 5.02 -3.14 -24.05
CA ALA A 112 5.76 -1.91 -24.28
C ALA A 112 5.31 -0.84 -23.28
N LEU A 113 6.26 -0.03 -22.79
CA LEU A 113 5.97 1.20 -22.03
C LEU A 113 5.46 2.34 -22.93
N SER A 114 4.90 2.02 -24.10
CA SER A 114 4.33 3.03 -24.99
C SER A 114 2.85 3.22 -24.65
N LEU A 115 2.48 4.47 -24.39
CA LEU A 115 1.09 4.87 -24.12
C LEU A 115 0.18 4.49 -25.30
N THR A 116 0.70 4.56 -26.53
CA THR A 116 0.00 4.14 -27.75
C THR A 116 -0.24 2.64 -27.76
N GLY A 117 0.70 1.81 -27.29
CA GLY A 117 0.52 0.36 -27.19
C GLY A 117 -0.51 -0.05 -26.14
N ALA A 118 -0.43 0.54 -24.94
CA ALA A 118 -1.36 0.29 -23.83
C ALA A 118 -2.82 0.59 -24.18
N THR A 119 -3.04 1.54 -25.09
CA THR A 119 -4.39 1.99 -25.50
C THR A 119 -4.96 1.25 -26.72
N HIS A 120 -4.16 0.46 -27.45
CA HIS A 120 -4.57 -0.26 -28.66
C HIS A 120 -4.59 -1.80 -28.51
N LEU A 121 -4.58 -2.29 -27.27
CA LEU A 121 -4.67 -3.71 -26.97
C LEU A 121 -5.96 -4.34 -27.52
N LYS A 122 -5.81 -5.43 -28.27
CA LYS A 122 -6.92 -6.20 -28.85
C LYS A 122 -7.68 -7.06 -27.82
N GLY A 123 -7.11 -7.28 -26.64
CA GLY A 123 -7.68 -8.09 -25.57
C GLY A 123 -7.61 -7.38 -24.21
N ARG A 124 -8.45 -7.82 -23.26
CA ARG A 124 -8.41 -7.29 -21.88
C ARG A 124 -7.16 -7.76 -21.16
N PRO A 125 -6.44 -6.89 -20.43
CA PRO A 125 -5.30 -7.29 -19.60
C PRO A 125 -5.73 -8.30 -18.53
N PHE A 126 -4.92 -9.32 -18.28
CA PHE A 126 -5.27 -10.42 -17.35
C PHE A 126 -5.56 -9.93 -15.91
N GLY A 127 -4.96 -8.81 -15.49
CA GLY A 127 -5.18 -8.23 -14.16
C GLY A 127 -6.62 -7.76 -13.96
N HIS A 128 -7.32 -7.45 -15.06
CA HIS A 128 -8.73 -7.07 -15.07
C HIS A 128 -9.70 -8.26 -15.06
N ALA A 129 -9.21 -9.48 -14.83
CA ALA A 129 -10.08 -10.61 -14.59
C ALA A 129 -10.46 -10.68 -13.10
N VAL A 130 -11.74 -10.82 -12.77
CA VAL A 130 -12.18 -11.08 -11.39
C VAL A 130 -11.57 -12.38 -10.86
N THR A 131 -11.36 -13.36 -11.74
CA THR A 131 -10.64 -14.60 -11.41
C THR A 131 -9.19 -14.35 -10.99
N PHE A 132 -8.50 -13.36 -11.57
CA PHE A 132 -7.16 -12.96 -11.14
C PHE A 132 -7.17 -12.46 -9.69
N ILE A 133 -8.13 -11.59 -9.33
CA ILE A 133 -8.29 -11.10 -7.95
C ILE A 133 -8.52 -12.26 -6.99
N ILE A 134 -9.40 -13.21 -7.34
CA ILE A 134 -9.68 -14.40 -6.53
C ILE A 134 -8.40 -15.22 -6.33
N VAL A 135 -7.65 -15.48 -7.39
CA VAL A 135 -6.38 -16.24 -7.31
C VAL A 135 -5.39 -15.53 -6.40
N VAL A 136 -5.17 -14.22 -6.55
CA VAL A 136 -4.23 -13.47 -5.70
C VAL A 136 -4.71 -13.44 -4.25
N ALA A 137 -6.00 -13.25 -3.99
CA ALA A 137 -6.58 -13.30 -2.64
C ALA A 137 -6.34 -14.67 -1.98
N LEU A 138 -6.52 -15.77 -2.73
CA LEU A 138 -6.24 -17.13 -2.26
C LEU A 138 -4.74 -17.33 -1.99
N LEU A 139 -3.86 -16.85 -2.87
CA LEU A 139 -2.40 -16.93 -2.67
C LEU A 139 -1.97 -16.14 -1.43
N VAL A 140 -2.43 -14.89 -1.26
CA VAL A 140 -2.15 -14.06 -0.08
C VAL A 140 -2.61 -14.76 1.19
N SER A 141 -3.81 -15.35 1.18
CA SER A 141 -4.31 -16.16 2.30
C SER A 141 -3.41 -17.37 2.57
N ARG A 142 -3.01 -18.07 1.51
CA ARG A 142 -2.24 -19.33 1.59
C ARG A 142 -0.81 -19.14 2.05
N PHE A 143 -0.15 -18.06 1.63
CA PHE A 143 1.18 -17.67 2.09
C PHE A 143 1.17 -17.04 3.48
N SER A 144 0.06 -16.40 3.87
CA SER A 144 -0.11 -15.84 5.22
C SER A 144 -0.67 -16.85 6.24
N ARG A 145 -0.60 -18.17 5.98
CA ARG A 145 -1.16 -19.19 6.90
C ARG A 145 -0.47 -19.24 8.27
N LYS A 146 0.83 -18.93 8.32
CA LYS A 146 1.61 -18.84 9.56
C LYS A 146 1.29 -17.59 10.38
N ILE A 147 0.55 -16.64 9.79
CA ILE A 147 0.17 -15.39 10.41
C ILE A 147 -1.22 -15.57 11.02
N GLN A 148 -1.45 -14.90 12.15
CA GLN A 148 -2.74 -14.84 12.83
C GLN A 148 -3.90 -14.60 11.85
N ALA A 149 -5.01 -15.33 12.06
CA ALA A 149 -6.17 -15.33 11.18
C ALA A 149 -6.72 -13.93 10.86
N ARG A 150 -6.79 -13.03 11.85
CA ARG A 150 -7.28 -11.65 11.68
C ARG A 150 -6.35 -10.80 10.80
N LYS A 151 -5.02 -10.88 11.02
CA LYS A 151 -4.00 -10.24 10.17
C LYS A 151 -4.01 -10.82 8.75
N ARG A 152 -4.19 -12.14 8.60
CA ARG A 152 -4.35 -12.80 7.30
C ARG A 152 -5.57 -12.28 6.55
N ARG A 153 -6.75 -12.25 7.19
CA ARG A 153 -7.98 -11.71 6.56
C ARG A 153 -7.85 -10.24 6.22
N TYR A 154 -7.17 -9.45 7.04
CA TYR A 154 -6.89 -8.04 6.76
C TYR A 154 -6.12 -7.87 5.44
N ARG A 155 -5.05 -8.66 5.22
CA ARG A 155 -4.29 -8.65 3.96
C ARG A 155 -5.14 -9.03 2.75
N VAL A 156 -6.02 -10.03 2.91
CA VAL A 156 -6.97 -10.40 1.85
C VAL A 156 -7.97 -9.28 1.58
N CYS A 157 -8.51 -8.65 2.62
CA CYS A 157 -9.41 -7.51 2.48
C CYS A 157 -8.74 -6.36 1.73
N PHE A 158 -7.47 -6.09 2.02
CA PHE A 158 -6.71 -5.02 1.35
C PHE A 158 -6.69 -5.20 -0.17
N ILE A 159 -6.36 -6.41 -0.65
CA ILE A 159 -6.34 -6.72 -2.08
C ILE A 159 -7.73 -6.68 -2.69
N VAL A 160 -8.71 -7.34 -2.04
CA VAL A 160 -10.07 -7.41 -2.57
C VAL A 160 -10.70 -6.02 -2.64
N VAL A 161 -10.57 -5.19 -1.60
CA VAL A 161 -11.13 -3.82 -1.63
C VAL A 161 -10.46 -2.98 -2.71
N ALA A 162 -9.14 -3.04 -2.86
CA ALA A 162 -8.42 -2.25 -3.87
C ALA A 162 -8.79 -2.67 -5.31
N TRP A 163 -8.77 -3.96 -5.60
CA TRP A 163 -8.91 -4.44 -6.97
C TRP A 163 -10.35 -4.73 -7.36
N PHE A 164 -11.20 -5.15 -6.43
CA PHE A 164 -12.60 -5.42 -6.77
C PHE A 164 -13.38 -4.13 -6.97
N SER A 165 -13.12 -3.07 -6.19
CA SER A 165 -13.67 -1.72 -6.46
C SER A 165 -13.34 -1.24 -7.87
N HIS A 166 -12.07 -1.40 -8.25
CA HIS A 166 -11.61 -1.13 -9.61
C HIS A 166 -12.46 -1.91 -10.64
N GLN A 167 -12.61 -3.23 -10.46
CA GLN A 167 -13.38 -4.07 -11.39
C GLN A 167 -14.88 -3.79 -11.41
N LEU A 168 -15.48 -3.38 -10.29
CA LEU A 168 -16.89 -3.00 -10.24
C LEU A 168 -17.15 -1.77 -11.10
N ARG A 169 -16.30 -0.73 -10.94
CA ARG A 169 -16.37 0.47 -11.75
C ARG A 169 -16.16 0.18 -13.24
N ASP A 170 -15.18 -0.67 -13.57
CA ASP A 170 -14.94 -1.06 -14.96
C ASP A 170 -16.04 -1.96 -15.55
N GLY A 171 -16.61 -2.82 -14.70
CA GLY A 171 -17.72 -3.70 -14.99
C GLY A 171 -19.00 -2.96 -15.37
N MET A 172 -19.18 -1.72 -14.91
CA MET A 172 -20.28 -0.84 -15.35
C MET A 172 -20.30 -0.67 -16.88
N ARG A 173 -19.13 -0.48 -17.51
CA ARG A 173 -19.02 -0.22 -18.95
C ARG A 173 -19.00 -1.50 -19.77
N ARG A 174 -18.33 -2.52 -19.24
CA ARG A 174 -17.84 -3.67 -20.01
C ARG A 174 -18.28 -5.02 -19.47
N GLY A 175 -18.93 -5.06 -18.30
CA GLY A 175 -19.21 -6.27 -17.56
C GLY A 175 -17.97 -6.84 -16.87
N LEU A 176 -18.20 -7.64 -15.84
CA LEU A 176 -17.15 -8.34 -15.10
C LEU A 176 -16.58 -9.47 -15.94
N TRP A 177 -15.26 -9.54 -16.04
CA TRP A 177 -14.58 -10.57 -16.81
C TRP A 177 -14.07 -11.69 -15.89
N PHE A 178 -14.50 -12.91 -16.14
CA PHE A 178 -14.14 -14.10 -15.39
C PHE A 178 -13.31 -15.05 -16.25
N TRP A 179 -12.17 -14.61 -16.79
CA TRP A 179 -11.32 -15.49 -17.61
C TRP A 179 -10.92 -16.78 -16.86
N PRO A 180 -11.00 -17.97 -17.48
CA PRO A 180 -11.38 -18.25 -18.87
C PRO A 180 -12.88 -18.51 -19.10
N PHE A 181 -13.73 -18.33 -18.10
CA PHE A 181 -15.17 -18.67 -18.10
C PHE A 181 -16.08 -17.68 -18.86
N GLY A 182 -15.56 -16.52 -19.27
CA GLY A 182 -16.30 -15.53 -20.05
C GLY A 182 -16.53 -14.22 -19.29
N SER A 183 -17.53 -13.45 -19.70
CA SER A 183 -17.87 -12.14 -19.11
C SER A 183 -19.34 -12.06 -18.78
N THR A 184 -19.68 -11.27 -17.76
CA THR A 184 -21.07 -10.85 -17.52
C THR A 184 -21.46 -9.74 -18.49
N PRO A 185 -22.76 -9.45 -18.64
CA PRO A 185 -23.21 -8.18 -19.20
C PRO A 185 -22.71 -6.98 -18.38
N PRO A 186 -22.71 -5.76 -18.95
CA PRO A 186 -22.46 -4.53 -18.21
C PRO A 186 -23.35 -4.40 -16.98
N ILE A 187 -22.77 -3.97 -15.86
CA ILE A 187 -23.50 -3.82 -14.60
C ILE A 187 -24.38 -2.58 -14.70
N ASN A 188 -25.64 -2.69 -14.27
CA ASN A 188 -26.53 -1.54 -14.14
C ASN A 188 -25.91 -0.47 -13.21
N TYR A 189 -26.03 0.81 -13.56
CA TYR A 189 -25.39 1.90 -12.82
C TYR A 189 -25.71 1.91 -11.32
N PHE A 190 -26.99 1.77 -10.96
CA PHE A 190 -27.41 1.74 -9.55
C PHE A 190 -26.88 0.51 -8.83
N LEU A 191 -26.86 -0.64 -9.52
CA LEU A 191 -26.30 -1.86 -8.96
C LEU A 191 -24.79 -1.70 -8.69
N TYR A 192 -24.06 -1.10 -9.62
CA TYR A 192 -22.64 -0.76 -9.44
C TYR A 192 -22.44 0.10 -8.18
N LEU A 193 -23.16 1.21 -8.03
CA LEU A 193 -23.03 2.10 -6.87
C LEU A 193 -23.35 1.38 -5.56
N ILE A 194 -24.40 0.56 -5.52
CA ILE A 194 -24.76 -0.24 -4.34
C ILE A 194 -23.65 -1.24 -4.00
N MET A 195 -23.11 -1.93 -5.02
CA MET A 195 -22.02 -2.89 -4.82
C MET A 195 -20.77 -2.20 -4.28
N GLU A 196 -20.39 -1.06 -4.85
CA GLU A 196 -19.23 -0.25 -4.45
C GLU A 196 -19.36 0.22 -2.99
N GLU A 197 -20.53 0.75 -2.62
CA GLU A 197 -20.82 1.23 -1.28
C GLU A 197 -20.87 0.08 -0.25
N SER A 198 -21.41 -1.08 -0.65
CA SER A 198 -21.56 -2.25 0.23
C SER A 198 -20.24 -3.01 0.45
N LEU A 199 -19.31 -2.94 -0.50
CA LEU A 199 -18.03 -3.67 -0.48
C LEU A 199 -17.27 -3.55 0.86
N PRO A 200 -16.97 -2.34 1.38
CA PRO A 200 -16.22 -2.22 2.63
C PRO A 200 -16.94 -2.83 3.84
N PHE A 201 -18.28 -2.80 3.88
CA PHE A 201 -19.07 -3.40 4.96
C PHE A 201 -19.03 -4.92 4.92
N VAL A 202 -19.19 -5.49 3.73
CA VAL A 202 -19.12 -6.94 3.52
C VAL A 202 -17.74 -7.44 3.94
N MET A 203 -16.68 -6.74 3.53
CA MET A 203 -15.30 -7.12 3.88
C MET A 203 -15.00 -6.95 5.37
N ALA A 204 -15.46 -5.86 6.01
CA ALA A 204 -15.28 -5.66 7.45
C ALA A 204 -16.01 -6.72 8.28
N LYS A 205 -17.24 -7.09 7.88
CA LYS A 205 -18.01 -8.17 8.52
C LYS A 205 -17.36 -9.54 8.32
N TRP A 206 -16.77 -9.80 7.15
CA TRP A 206 -16.03 -11.03 6.92
C TRP A 206 -14.73 -11.08 7.74
N TRP A 207 -14.03 -9.96 7.86
CA TRP A 207 -12.85 -9.81 8.69
C TRP A 207 -13.14 -10.05 10.18
N SER A 208 -14.23 -9.47 10.71
CA SER A 208 -14.56 -9.55 12.15
C SER A 208 -14.87 -10.98 12.61
N LYS A 209 -15.36 -11.85 11.71
CA LYS A 209 -15.55 -13.29 11.95
C LYS A 209 -14.25 -14.07 12.18
N ALA A 210 -13.07 -13.47 12.08
CA ALA A 210 -11.82 -14.15 12.39
C ALA A 210 -11.67 -14.22 13.92
N ALA A 211 -11.24 -15.39 14.42
CA ALA A 211 -10.92 -15.56 15.84
C ALA A 211 -9.98 -14.43 16.29
N ALA A 212 -10.37 -13.76 17.38
CA ALA A 212 -9.52 -12.81 18.06
C ALA A 212 -8.32 -13.54 18.65
N LEU A 213 -7.26 -12.77 18.92
CA LEU A 213 -6.10 -13.23 19.66
C LEU A 213 -6.53 -13.81 21.01
N THR A 214 -6.07 -15.02 21.33
CA THR A 214 -6.19 -15.54 22.70
C THR A 214 -5.30 -14.73 23.64
N GLU A 215 -5.65 -14.65 24.92
CA GLU A 215 -4.84 -13.92 25.92
C GLU A 215 -3.39 -14.42 25.97
N MET A 216 -3.18 -15.72 25.78
CA MET A 216 -1.84 -16.33 25.72
C MET A 216 -1.02 -15.82 24.52
N GLU A 217 -1.62 -15.75 23.33
CA GLU A 217 -0.95 -15.22 22.14
C GLU A 217 -0.70 -13.70 22.27
N LYS A 218 -1.55 -12.96 23.00
CA LYS A 218 -1.30 -11.53 23.31
C LYS A 218 -0.07 -11.38 24.19
N LEU A 219 0.03 -12.22 25.23
CA LEU A 219 1.16 -12.23 26.16
C LEU A 219 2.47 -12.59 25.43
N GLU A 220 2.44 -13.61 24.56
CA GLU A 220 3.61 -14.01 23.77
C GLU A 220 4.07 -12.89 22.82
N MET A 221 3.14 -12.17 22.19
CA MET A 221 3.50 -11.02 21.35
C MET A 221 4.02 -9.82 22.14
N ALA A 222 3.46 -9.56 23.33
CA ALA A 222 3.95 -8.51 24.21
C ALA A 222 5.37 -8.80 24.70
N LEU A 223 5.66 -10.06 25.06
CA LEU A 223 7.01 -10.51 25.42
C LEU A 223 8.00 -10.36 24.26
N LYS A 224 7.60 -10.73 23.04
CA LYS A 224 8.45 -10.54 21.84
C LYS A 224 8.76 -9.08 21.55
N ARG A 225 7.76 -8.19 21.63
CA ARG A 225 7.99 -6.75 21.45
C ARG A 225 8.92 -6.16 22.51
N ALA A 226 8.73 -6.54 23.77
CA ALA A 226 9.60 -6.06 24.84
C ALA A 226 11.06 -6.52 24.65
N ALA A 227 11.26 -7.73 24.13
CA ALA A 227 12.60 -8.22 23.78
C ALA A 227 13.21 -7.44 22.60
N GLU A 228 12.45 -7.19 21.53
CA GLU A 228 12.90 -6.40 20.37
C GLU A 228 13.25 -4.94 20.77
N GLU A 229 12.42 -4.30 21.60
CA GLU A 229 12.69 -2.94 22.12
C GLU A 229 13.94 -2.90 23.01
N SER A 230 14.19 -3.93 23.82
CA SER A 230 15.41 -4.01 24.65
C SER A 230 16.70 -4.23 23.84
N GLU A 231 16.61 -4.92 22.69
CA GLU A 231 17.75 -5.09 21.78
C GLU A 231 18.08 -3.79 21.03
N GLU A 232 17.06 -3.03 20.59
CA GLU A 232 17.26 -1.73 19.94
C GLU A 232 17.87 -0.68 20.89
N GLU A 233 17.44 -0.63 22.15
CA GLU A 233 17.98 0.32 23.15
C GLU A 233 19.45 0.00 23.51
N SER A 234 19.84 -1.28 23.54
CA SER A 234 21.23 -1.69 23.78
C SER A 234 22.18 -1.42 22.60
N GLY A 235 21.65 -1.26 21.38
CA GLY A 235 22.43 -1.02 20.16
C GLY A 235 22.82 0.45 19.97
N GLU A 236 22.08 1.39 20.56
CA GLU A 236 22.38 2.83 20.48
C GLU A 236 23.51 3.25 21.46
N ASP A 237 23.64 2.60 22.61
CA ASP A 237 24.68 2.91 23.61
C ASP A 237 26.09 2.44 23.20
N ALA A 238 26.22 1.51 22.25
CA ALA A 238 27.51 1.02 21.79
C ALA A 238 28.21 1.97 20.80
N ASN A 239 27.49 2.94 20.21
CA ASN A 239 28.03 3.82 19.17
C ASN A 239 28.50 5.20 19.69
N SER A 240 28.37 5.48 21.00
CA SER A 240 28.85 6.73 21.61
C SER A 240 30.20 6.61 22.32
N CYS A 241 30.80 5.43 22.43
CA CYS A 241 32.09 5.25 23.12
C CYS A 241 33.32 5.31 22.19
N ASP A 242 33.17 5.16 20.87
CA ASP A 242 34.32 5.07 19.95
C ASP A 242 34.74 6.42 19.33
N GLU A 243 33.94 7.48 19.45
CA GLU A 243 34.31 8.80 18.87
C GLU A 243 35.20 9.66 19.79
N GLU A 244 35.28 9.37 21.10
CA GLU A 244 36.09 10.19 22.02
C GLU A 244 37.58 9.80 22.04
N GLU A 245 37.94 8.59 21.60
CA GLU A 245 39.33 8.10 21.59
C GLU A 245 40.10 8.48 20.32
N GLY A 246 39.40 8.70 19.19
CA GLY A 246 40.00 9.14 17.93
C GLY A 246 40.43 10.62 17.91
N ALA A 247 39.82 11.46 18.74
CA ALA A 247 40.12 12.91 18.79
C ALA A 247 41.36 13.26 19.66
N ARG A 248 41.82 12.36 20.53
CA ARG A 248 42.98 12.59 21.40
C ARG A 248 44.34 12.25 20.76
N LEU A 249 44.36 11.60 19.60
CA LEU A 249 45.59 11.12 18.97
C LEU A 249 46.18 12.05 17.90
N ILE A 250 45.54 13.20 17.61
CA ILE A 250 46.00 14.15 16.58
C ILE A 250 46.75 15.36 17.21
N ILE A 251 46.77 15.50 18.54
CA ILE A 251 47.44 16.61 19.25
C ILE A 251 48.60 16.07 20.10
N SER A 252 49.60 15.43 19.49
CA SER A 252 50.94 15.28 20.08
C SER A 252 51.90 14.64 19.09
N THR A 253 52.45 15.42 18.17
CA THR A 253 53.83 15.23 17.67
C THR A 253 54.23 16.45 16.85
N ASP A 254 54.62 17.52 17.54
CA ASP A 254 55.52 18.53 16.98
C ASP A 254 56.67 18.71 17.97
N THR A 255 57.81 18.08 17.68
CA THR A 255 59.14 18.57 18.06
C THR A 255 60.26 17.75 17.39
N LYS A 256 60.85 18.36 16.35
CA LYS A 256 62.29 18.65 16.23
C LYS A 256 63.30 17.48 16.43
N GLU A 257 63.98 17.07 15.36
CA GLU A 257 65.39 17.44 15.06
C GLU A 257 66.02 16.63 13.89
N ARG A 258 66.70 17.36 13.00
CA ARG A 258 67.74 16.93 12.02
C ARG A 258 69.11 17.04 12.72
N PRO A 259 70.28 16.51 12.23
CA PRO A 259 70.65 16.40 10.81
C PRO A 259 71.59 15.22 10.39
N SER A 260 71.81 15.11 9.07
CA SER A 260 73.10 14.93 8.36
C SER A 260 73.10 13.84 7.27
N SER A 261 73.49 14.27 6.06
CA SER A 261 73.78 13.46 4.85
C SER A 261 75.28 13.08 4.84
N PRO A 262 75.92 12.49 3.77
CA PRO A 262 75.45 12.14 2.42
C PRO A 262 75.91 10.75 1.89
N ARG A 263 75.31 10.28 0.77
CA ARG A 263 76.04 9.85 -0.46
C ARG A 263 75.08 9.24 -1.50
N ARG A 264 75.14 9.80 -2.72
CA ARG A 264 74.79 9.19 -4.03
C ARG A 264 75.98 8.29 -4.49
N PRO A 265 75.93 7.46 -5.58
CA PRO A 265 75.11 7.62 -6.82
C PRO A 265 74.63 6.34 -7.57
N ARG A 266 73.87 6.58 -8.67
CA ARG A 266 73.74 5.75 -9.93
C ARG A 266 73.01 4.39 -9.79
N ARG A 267 72.25 3.84 -10.75
CA ARG A 267 72.12 4.00 -12.22
C ARG A 267 70.84 3.28 -12.71
N LYS A 268 70.11 3.93 -13.65
CA LYS A 268 69.46 3.45 -14.90
C LYS A 268 68.64 2.14 -15.03
N HIS A 269 67.61 2.27 -15.90
CA HIS A 269 67.00 1.31 -16.86
C HIS A 269 65.98 0.32 -16.28
N SER A 270 64.80 0.03 -16.85
CA SER A 270 64.16 0.35 -18.14
C SER A 270 62.64 0.16 -18.05
N ASP A 271 61.92 0.76 -18.99
CA ASP A 271 60.56 0.41 -19.44
C ASP A 271 60.37 -1.10 -19.65
N VAL A 272 59.15 -1.62 -19.43
CA VAL A 272 58.40 -2.41 -20.42
C VAL A 272 56.89 -2.32 -20.11
N THR A 273 56.17 -1.93 -21.14
CA THR A 273 54.72 -1.84 -21.29
C THR A 273 54.13 -3.17 -21.80
N LEU A 274 52.80 -3.29 -21.69
CA LEU A 274 51.86 -4.03 -22.56
C LEU A 274 51.56 -5.52 -22.28
N VAL A 275 50.27 -5.73 -21.94
CA VAL A 275 49.28 -6.59 -22.62
C VAL A 275 49.50 -8.10 -22.61
N VAL A 276 48.58 -8.84 -21.97
CA VAL A 276 47.41 -9.50 -22.59
C VAL A 276 46.27 -9.51 -21.58
#